data_AF-A0A8X7PP79-F1
#
_entry.id   AF-A0A8X7PP79-F1
#
_cell.length_a   1.000
_cell.length_b   1.000
_cell.length_c   1.000
_cell.angle_alpha   90.00
_cell.angle_beta   90.00
_cell.angle_gamma   90.00
#
_symmetry.space_group_name_H-M   'P 1'
#
loop_
_entity.id
_entity.type
_entity.pdbx_description
1 polymer ?
#
loop_
_entity_poly.entity_id
_entity_poly.type
_entity_poly.pdbx_seq_one_letter_code
_entity_poly.pdbx_strand_id
1 'polypeptide(L)'
;MKRHKESMEMLRYLCDSEYGIPKRCPCGGAIIHEVRGKDDYDTLPGKRYFTCKNYEADGFHYRQPWVVGVQEEIEQLTDRVVEAEQVIKGLRNLNYQIETLEGQVKLLTQQVQSLIVQVGDLENACFD
;
A
#
# COMPACT_ATOMS: atom_id res chain seq x y z
N MET A 1 -35.00 3.53 -11.83
CA MET A 1 -34.04 2.75 -11.04
C MET A 1 -32.87 2.21 -11.86
N LYS A 2 -33.09 1.41 -12.93
CA LYS A 2 -31.99 0.77 -13.70
C LYS A 2 -30.92 1.75 -14.24
N ARG A 3 -31.34 2.81 -14.94
CA ARG A 3 -30.43 3.85 -15.46
C ARG A 3 -29.59 4.55 -14.40
N HIS A 4 -30.18 4.81 -13.23
CA HIS A 4 -29.46 5.45 -12.11
C HIS A 4 -28.39 4.51 -11.54
N LYS A 5 -28.67 3.20 -11.48
CA LYS A 5 -27.70 2.20 -11.04
C LYS A 5 -26.52 2.13 -12.02
N GLU A 6 -26.80 2.11 -13.32
CA GLU A 6 -25.77 2.10 -14.37
C GLU A 6 -24.88 3.37 -14.30
N SER A 7 -25.47 4.55 -14.07
CA SER A 7 -24.71 5.78 -13.87
C SER A 7 -23.80 5.75 -12.64
N MET A 8 -24.27 5.18 -11.52
CA MET A 8 -23.45 5.03 -10.32
C MET A 8 -22.31 4.02 -10.52
N GLU A 9 -22.56 2.92 -11.24
CA GLU A 9 -21.54 1.93 -11.57
C GLU A 9 -20.45 2.53 -12.46
N MET A 10 -20.84 3.34 -13.45
CA MET A 10 -19.92 4.08 -14.31
C MET A 10 -19.01 5.03 -13.52
N LEU A 11 -19.59 5.83 -12.62
CA LEU A 11 -18.83 6.73 -11.74
C LEU A 11 -17.84 5.96 -10.86
N ARG A 12 -18.26 4.82 -10.31
CA ARG A 12 -17.35 3.97 -9.52
C ARG A 12 -16.16 3.51 -10.34
N TYR A 13 -16.38 3.06 -11.58
CA TYR A 13 -15.28 2.62 -12.46
C TYR A 13 -14.32 3.76 -12.82
N LEU A 14 -14.81 4.99 -12.95
CA LEU A 14 -13.96 6.16 -13.10
C LEU A 14 -13.11 6.41 -11.86
N CYS A 15 -13.70 6.41 -10.66
CA CYS A 15 -12.94 6.58 -9.42
C CYS A 15 -11.89 5.48 -9.22
N ASP A 16 -12.23 4.23 -9.54
CA ASP A 16 -11.28 3.11 -9.45
C ASP A 16 -10.06 3.28 -10.38
N SER A 17 -10.19 4.05 -11.47
CA SER A 17 -9.10 4.31 -12.41
C SER A 17 -8.07 5.34 -11.90
N GLU A 18 -8.38 6.07 -10.83
CA GLU A 18 -7.46 7.04 -10.23
C GLU A 18 -6.39 6.35 -9.37
N TYR A 19 -6.57 5.07 -9.03
CA TYR A 19 -5.69 4.32 -8.12
C TYR A 19 -4.81 3.29 -8.84
N GLY A 20 -4.59 3.44 -10.15
CA GLY A 20 -3.79 2.56 -10.99
C GLY A 20 -4.62 1.98 -12.15
N ILE A 21 -4.17 0.86 -12.72
CA ILE A 21 -4.87 0.27 -13.89
C ILE A 21 -6.33 -0.09 -13.55
N PRO A 22 -7.32 0.48 -14.27
CA PRO A 22 -8.72 0.13 -14.05
C PRO A 22 -8.98 -1.34 -14.40
N LYS A 23 -9.83 -2.00 -13.62
CA LYS A 23 -10.31 -3.36 -13.94
C LYS A 23 -11.48 -3.36 -14.93
N ARG A 24 -12.22 -2.25 -14.99
CA ARG A 24 -13.38 -2.05 -15.85
C ARG A 24 -13.36 -0.67 -16.47
N CYS A 25 -13.87 -0.59 -17.69
CA CYS A 25 -14.12 0.65 -18.41
C CYS A 25 -15.42 1.29 -17.90
N PRO A 26 -15.60 2.62 -18.04
CA PRO A 26 -16.86 3.31 -17.71
C PRO A 26 -18.09 2.70 -18.39
N CYS A 27 -17.93 2.10 -19.57
CA CYS A 27 -18.97 1.36 -20.28
C CYS A 27 -19.32 -0.01 -19.64
N GLY A 28 -18.68 -0.41 -18.54
CA GLY A 28 -18.81 -1.70 -17.87
C GLY A 28 -17.97 -2.83 -18.49
N GLY A 29 -17.37 -2.60 -19.66
CA GLY A 29 -16.50 -3.54 -20.34
C GLY A 29 -15.27 -3.90 -19.51
N ALA A 30 -14.84 -5.16 -19.56
CA ALA A 30 -13.61 -5.60 -18.90
C ALA A 30 -12.37 -4.94 -19.54
N ILE A 31 -11.37 -4.65 -18.73
CA ILE A 31 -10.06 -4.21 -19.22
C ILE A 31 -9.21 -5.44 -19.54
N ILE A 32 -8.63 -5.45 -20.74
CA ILE A 32 -7.77 -6.52 -21.25
C ILE A 32 -6.35 -5.98 -21.40
N HIS A 33 -5.36 -6.72 -20.91
CA HIS A 33 -3.95 -6.38 -21.08
C HIS A 33 -3.47 -6.89 -22.45
N GLU A 34 -2.98 -5.98 -23.29
CA GLU A 34 -2.52 -6.29 -24.65
C GLU A 34 -0.99 -6.39 -24.70
N VAL A 35 -0.43 -7.50 -24.22
CA VAL A 35 1.00 -7.80 -24.41
C VAL A 35 1.16 -8.65 -25.68
N ARG A 36 1.11 -8.04 -26.88
CA ARG A 36 1.33 -8.80 -28.12
C ARG A 36 2.84 -8.96 -28.41
N GLY A 37 3.27 -10.21 -28.57
CA GLY A 37 4.62 -10.58 -29.02
C GLY A 37 4.67 -10.79 -30.54
N LYS A 38 5.76 -10.30 -31.12
CA LYS A 38 6.32 -10.41 -32.49
C LYS A 38 5.34 -10.60 -33.66
N ASP A 39 5.48 -9.65 -34.59
CA ASP A 39 4.90 -9.60 -35.95
C ASP A 39 3.51 -8.96 -36.02
N ASP A 40 3.51 -7.62 -36.08
CA ASP A 40 2.75 -6.84 -37.05
C ASP A 40 3.41 -5.45 -37.18
N TYR A 41 3.90 -5.13 -38.38
CA TYR A 41 4.61 -3.89 -38.68
C TYR A 41 3.66 -2.68 -38.68
N ASP A 42 3.85 -1.85 -37.67
CA ASP A 42 3.90 -0.38 -37.72
C ASP A 42 2.70 0.46 -38.19
N THR A 43 1.46 -0.03 -38.01
CA THR A 43 0.28 0.85 -37.83
C THR A 43 -0.76 0.30 -36.80
N LEU A 44 -0.36 0.25 -35.52
CA LEU A 44 -1.17 0.48 -34.29
C LEU A 44 -2.18 -0.56 -33.72
N PRO A 45 -1.84 -1.84 -33.58
CA PRO A 45 -2.19 -2.60 -32.36
C PRO A 45 -1.01 -3.44 -31.82
N GLY A 46 -0.77 -3.45 -30.50
CA GLY A 46 0.30 -4.26 -29.88
C GLY A 46 1.30 -3.52 -28.98
N LYS A 47 1.20 -2.19 -28.85
CA LYS A 47 1.95 -1.37 -27.88
C LYS A 47 1.04 -0.78 -26.81
N ARG A 48 -0.04 -1.47 -26.43
CA ARG A 48 -1.03 -0.98 -25.47
C ARG A 48 -0.79 -1.65 -24.13
N TYR A 49 -0.83 -0.86 -23.06
CA TYR A 49 -0.73 -1.40 -21.71
C TYR A 49 -2.01 -2.18 -21.35
N PHE A 50 -3.14 -1.56 -21.68
CA PHE A 50 -4.46 -2.17 -21.58
C PHE A 50 -5.45 -1.48 -22.53
N THR A 51 -6.52 -2.20 -22.86
CA THR A 51 -7.63 -1.72 -23.70
C THR A 51 -8.96 -2.21 -23.12
N CYS A 52 -10.05 -1.49 -23.36
CA CYS A 52 -11.39 -2.00 -23.10
C CYS A 52 -11.75 -3.15 -24.07
N LYS A 53 -12.33 -4.24 -23.56
CA LYS A 53 -12.84 -5.34 -24.41
C LYS A 53 -13.87 -4.88 -25.45
N ASN A 54 -14.64 -3.85 -25.12
CA ASN A 54 -15.68 -3.28 -25.98
C ASN A 54 -15.17 -2.01 -26.69
N TYR A 55 -13.86 -1.86 -26.90
CA TYR A 55 -13.29 -0.61 -27.41
C TYR A 55 -13.91 -0.20 -28.75
N GLU A 56 -14.43 1.02 -28.77
CA GLU A 56 -14.81 1.76 -29.97
C GLU A 56 -13.94 3.03 -30.05
N ALA A 57 -13.66 3.50 -31.26
CA ALA A 57 -12.86 4.72 -31.48
C ALA A 57 -13.71 6.00 -31.30
N ASP A 58 -14.50 6.03 -30.23
CA ASP A 58 -15.49 7.07 -29.91
C ASP A 58 -15.00 8.06 -28.82
N GLY A 59 -13.87 7.75 -28.17
CA GLY A 59 -13.30 8.54 -27.09
C GLY A 59 -13.84 8.21 -25.69
N PHE A 60 -14.78 7.29 -25.55
CA PHE A 60 -15.38 6.91 -24.26
C PHE A 60 -14.80 5.63 -23.66
N HIS A 61 -13.97 4.92 -24.42
CA HIS A 61 -13.37 3.65 -24.02
C HIS A 61 -11.90 3.79 -23.69
N TYR A 62 -11.50 3.17 -22.56
CA TYR A 62 -10.10 3.13 -22.18
C TYR A 62 -9.24 2.40 -23.21
N ARG A 63 -8.12 3.03 -23.55
CA ARG A 63 -7.08 2.48 -24.42
C ARG A 63 -5.74 3.15 -24.12
N GLN A 64 -4.96 2.54 -23.24
CA GLN A 64 -3.73 3.13 -22.73
C GLN A 64 -2.50 2.64 -23.52
N PRO A 65 -1.64 3.52 -24.03
CA PRO A 65 -0.32 3.13 -24.56
C PRO A 65 0.57 2.52 -23.48
N TRP A 66 1.42 1.57 -23.86
CA TRP A 66 2.35 0.89 -22.95
C TRP A 66 3.29 1.87 -22.24
N VAL A 67 3.89 2.81 -22.99
CA VAL A 67 4.81 3.81 -22.43
C VAL A 67 4.17 4.67 -21.34
N VAL A 68 2.90 5.08 -21.53
CA VAL A 68 2.18 5.91 -20.57
C VAL A 68 1.79 5.08 -19.35
N GLY A 69 1.18 3.90 -19.58
CA GLY A 69 0.75 3.05 -18.47
C GLY A 69 1.91 2.54 -17.60
N VAL A 70 3.07 2.24 -18.20
CA VAL A 70 4.27 1.87 -17.44
C VAL A 70 4.85 3.05 -16.68
N GLN A 71 4.88 4.25 -17.28
CA GLN A 71 5.33 5.45 -16.58
C GLN A 71 4.46 5.74 -15.35
N GLU A 72 3.14 5.73 -15.50
CA GLU A 72 2.17 5.94 -14.42
C GLU A 72 2.36 4.92 -13.28
N GLU A 73 2.51 3.63 -13.62
CA GLU A 73 2.75 2.58 -12.61
C GLU A 73 4.11 2.73 -11.91
N ILE A 74 5.16 3.12 -12.63
CA ILE A 74 6.49 3.37 -12.03
C ILE A 74 6.44 4.56 -11.07
N GLU A 75 5.76 5.65 -11.44
CA GLU A 75 5.58 6.81 -10.57
C GLU A 75 4.83 6.41 -9.29
N GLN A 76 3.69 5.73 -9.43
CA GLN A 76 2.91 5.27 -8.28
C GLN A 76 3.69 4.29 -7.38
N LEU A 77 4.46 3.36 -7.97
CA LEU A 77 5.31 2.45 -7.21
C LEU A 77 6.44 3.19 -6.49
N THR A 78 7.01 4.22 -7.13
CA THR A 78 8.07 5.04 -6.53
C THR A 78 7.55 5.75 -5.28
N ASP A 79 6.37 6.37 -5.35
CA ASP A 79 5.75 7.03 -4.20
C ASP A 79 5.50 6.04 -3.05
N ARG A 80 4.94 4.86 -3.36
CA ARG A 80 4.71 3.80 -2.37
C ARG A 80 5.99 3.28 -1.74
N VAL A 81 7.08 3.20 -2.50
CA VAL A 81 8.40 2.81 -1.97
C VAL A 81 8.93 3.88 -1.02
N VAL A 82 8.82 5.16 -1.38
CA VAL A 82 9.22 6.28 -0.50
C VAL A 82 8.43 6.27 0.80
N GLU A 83 7.11 6.05 0.76
CA GLU A 83 6.28 5.90 1.95
C GLU A 83 6.71 4.71 2.82
N ALA A 84 6.95 3.55 2.20
CA ALA A 84 7.41 2.37 2.92
C ALA A 84 8.77 2.59 3.60
N GLU A 85 9.70 3.30 2.96
CA GLU A 85 10.98 3.67 3.56
C GLU A 85 10.81 4.55 4.80
N GLN A 86 9.86 5.48 4.80
CA GLN A 86 9.55 6.31 5.97
C GLN A 86 9.00 5.45 7.12
N VAL A 87 8.10 4.52 6.83
CA VAL A 87 7.58 3.57 7.82
C VAL A 87 8.71 2.72 8.42
N ILE A 88 9.62 2.20 7.59
CA ILE A 88 10.77 1.41 8.05
C ILE A 88 11.69 2.23 8.96
N LYS A 89 11.95 3.51 8.63
CA LYS A 89 12.70 4.43 9.50
C LYS A 89 12.00 4.62 10.85
N GLY A 90 10.68 4.79 10.84
CA GLY A 90 9.87 4.87 12.06
C GLY A 90 9.96 3.62 12.93
N LEU A 91 9.85 2.43 12.33
CA LEU A 91 9.96 1.15 13.03
C LEU A 91 11.33 0.98 13.71
N ARG A 92 12.42 1.41 13.06
CA ARG A 92 13.77 1.36 13.66
C ARG A 92 13.87 2.23 14.92
N ASN A 93 13.30 3.43 14.89
CA ASN A 93 13.28 4.32 16.06
C ASN A 93 12.46 3.71 17.20
N LEU A 94 11.26 3.22 16.91
CA LEU A 94 10.43 2.54 17.90
C LEU A 94 11.13 1.33 18.52
N ASN A 95 11.82 0.52 17.70
CA ASN A 95 12.57 -0.62 18.21
C ASN A 95 13.68 -0.20 19.19
N TYR A 96 14.43 0.86 18.88
CA TYR A 96 15.44 1.42 19.80
C TYR A 96 14.82 1.91 21.12
N GLN A 97 13.66 2.55 21.06
CA GLN A 97 12.94 2.98 22.26
C GLN A 97 12.48 1.80 23.11
N ILE A 98 11.96 0.74 22.48
CA ILE A 98 11.55 -0.49 23.16
C ILE A 98 12.75 -1.13 23.87
N GLU A 99 13.87 -1.33 23.17
CA GLU A 99 15.09 -1.90 23.76
C GLU A 99 15.58 -1.08 24.96
N THR A 100 15.52 0.25 24.86
CA THR A 100 15.88 1.15 25.95
C THR A 100 14.95 1.00 27.15
N LEU A 101 13.63 0.98 26.92
CA LEU A 101 12.63 0.80 27.97
C LEU A 101 12.74 -0.58 28.64
N GLU A 102 12.97 -1.64 27.87
CA GLU A 102 13.22 -2.98 28.41
C GLU A 102 14.44 -3.01 29.32
N GLY A 103 15.51 -2.29 28.96
CA GLY A 103 16.69 -2.11 29.81
C GLY A 103 16.37 -1.41 31.12
N GLN A 104 15.60 -0.30 31.07
CA GLN A 104 15.17 0.43 32.26
C GLN A 104 14.29 -0.41 33.18
N VAL A 105 13.32 -1.16 32.62
CA VAL A 105 12.45 -2.06 33.39
C VAL A 105 13.26 -3.14 34.10
N LYS A 106 14.26 -3.73 33.44
CA LYS A 106 15.16 -4.71 34.07
C LYS A 106 15.92 -4.12 35.26
N LEU A 107 16.48 -2.92 35.09
CA LEU A 107 17.21 -2.24 36.16
C LEU A 107 16.31 -1.89 37.35
N LEU A 108 15.13 -1.32 37.09
CA LEU A 108 14.14 -1.01 38.13
C LEU A 108 13.68 -2.27 38.86
N THR A 109 13.49 -3.38 38.14
CA THR A 109 13.13 -4.67 38.75
C THR A 109 14.20 -5.14 39.74
N GLN A 110 15.48 -5.04 39.37
CA GLN A 110 16.59 -5.40 40.27
C GLN A 110 16.66 -4.48 41.51
N GLN A 111 16.44 -3.18 41.32
CA GLN A 111 16.41 -2.22 42.43
C GLN A 111 15.26 -2.52 43.40
N VAL A 112 14.07 -2.81 42.90
CA VAL A 112 12.92 -3.19 43.72
C VAL A 112 13.20 -4.47 44.50
N GLN A 113 13.79 -5.49 43.86
CA GLN A 113 14.19 -6.73 44.56
C GLN A 113 15.20 -6.46 45.69
N SER A 114 16.20 -5.62 45.45
CA SER A 114 17.17 -5.24 46.48
C SER A 114 16.52 -4.51 47.66
N LEU A 115 15.58 -3.59 47.38
CA LEU A 115 14.86 -2.86 48.42
C LEU A 115 13.95 -3.78 49.23
N ILE A 116 13.29 -4.75 48.60
CA ILE A 116 12.47 -5.76 49.29
C ILE A 116 13.31 -6.52 50.32
N VAL A 117 14.52 -6.96 49.95
CA VAL A 117 15.43 -7.65 50.87
C VAL A 117 15.81 -6.74 52.04
N GLN A 118 16.23 -5.51 51.76
CA GLN A 118 16.63 -4.55 52.80
C GLN A 118 15.50 -4.23 53.78
N VAL A 119 14.27 -4.07 53.28
CA VAL A 119 13.09 -3.87 54.13
C VAL A 119 12.85 -5.09 55.01
N GLY A 120 12.93 -6.31 54.46
CA GLY A 120 12.79 -7.54 55.25
C GLY A 120 13.85 -7.68 56.34
N ASP A 121 15.11 -7.34 56.06
CA ASP A 121 16.19 -7.36 57.05
C ASP A 121 15.94 -6.35 58.18
N LEU A 122 15.46 -5.14 57.84
CA LEU A 122 15.12 -4.10 58.82
C LEU A 122 13.92 -4.47 59.68
N GLU A 123 12.89 -5.09 59.09
CA GLU A 123 11.73 -5.60 59.81
C GLU A 123 12.18 -6.64 60.85
N ASN A 124 12.99 -7.63 60.46
CA ASN A 124 13.51 -8.63 61.39
C ASN A 124 14.31 -7.99 62.55
N ALA A 125 15.20 -7.04 62.24
CA ALA A 125 16.03 -6.37 63.25
C ALA A 125 15.24 -5.47 64.22
N CYS A 126 14.03 -5.03 63.86
CA CYS A 126 13.19 -4.17 64.68
C CYS A 126 12.19 -4.94 65.57
N PHE A 127 11.96 -6.23 65.29
CA PHE A 127 11.00 -7.08 66.02
C PHE A 127 11.64 -8.24 66.79
N ASP A 128 12.97 -8.40 66.71
CA ASP A 128 13.81 -9.16 67.66
C ASP A 128 14.16 -8.33 68.92
#